data_AF-A0A948SRU6-F1
#
_entry.id   AF-A0A948SRU6-F1
#
_cell.length_a   1.000
_cell.length_b   1.000
_cell.length_c   1.000
_cell.angle_alpha   90.00
_cell.angle_beta   90.00
_cell.angle_gamma   90.00
#
_symmetry.space_group_name_H-M   'P 1'
#
loop_
_entity.id
_entity.type
_entity.pdbx_description
1 polymer ?
#
loop_
_entity_poly.entity_id
_entity_poly.type
_entity_poly.pdbx_seq_one_letter_code
_entity_poly.pdbx_strand_id
1 'polypeptide(L)'
;MDDTPGVIAVSCFDRVRQAIAAETLQRLVADGRVHPSRIEEVVSQVTRDVNERIAKDGQAAVLETNLRGLHPKVIETMGKLTFRTSYGQNVLKHSIEVAFLCQMIADELGLDGTLARRAGFLHDIGKAMDHEMEGGHPAIGVEFLRKYGEKSEAVLNAVGGHHGDIPATTPYTPIVTAADAISGARPGARRESMELYVKRLQQLEGIARKHRFVDEAYAIQAGREVRVVVDAKKADDAYAFQIAQEIAKEVEKEMTFPGEIKVTVLREVRAEATAR
;
A
#
# COMPACT_ATOMS: atom_id res chain seq x y z
N MET A 1 11.14 -25.63 -2.16
CA MET A 1 12.54 -25.36 -2.51
C MET A 1 12.47 -24.32 -3.60
N ASP A 2 12.84 -23.09 -3.29
CA ASP A 2 12.84 -21.96 -4.24
C ASP A 2 14.27 -21.83 -4.79
N ASP A 3 14.43 -21.84 -6.10
CA ASP A 3 15.70 -22.07 -6.81
C ASP A 3 16.61 -20.83 -6.89
N THR A 4 16.66 -20.00 -5.85
CA THR A 4 17.56 -18.81 -5.81
C THR A 4 18.67 -19.01 -4.78
N PRO A 5 19.91 -19.33 -5.20
CA PRO A 5 21.04 -19.48 -4.29
C PRO A 5 21.28 -18.20 -3.47
N GLY A 6 21.48 -18.35 -2.15
CA GLY A 6 21.78 -17.24 -1.26
C GLY A 6 20.58 -16.41 -0.78
N VAL A 7 19.35 -16.82 -1.12
CA VAL A 7 18.12 -16.15 -0.66
C VAL A 7 17.35 -17.03 0.30
N ILE A 8 16.90 -16.45 1.43
CA ILE A 8 15.98 -17.09 2.37
C ILE A 8 14.64 -16.38 2.28
N ALA A 9 13.61 -17.10 1.84
CA ALA A 9 12.24 -16.59 1.78
C ALA A 9 11.49 -16.93 3.07
N VAL A 10 10.84 -15.93 3.69
CA VAL A 10 10.00 -16.10 4.89
C VAL A 10 8.56 -15.79 4.53
N SER A 11 7.74 -16.84 4.45
CA SER A 11 6.29 -16.72 4.23
C SER A 11 5.53 -17.01 5.52
N CYS A 12 4.70 -16.08 5.95
CA CYS A 12 3.77 -16.27 7.06
C CYS A 12 2.59 -15.32 6.89
N PHE A 13 1.39 -15.82 7.19
CA PHE A 13 0.16 -15.03 7.16
C PHE A 13 0.13 -13.99 8.30
N ASP A 14 0.59 -14.38 9.48
CA ASP A 14 0.75 -13.49 10.63
C ASP A 14 2.01 -12.65 10.48
N ARG A 15 1.82 -11.34 10.28
CA ARG A 15 2.91 -10.39 10.04
C ARG A 15 3.82 -10.18 11.25
N VAL A 16 3.31 -10.37 12.46
CA VAL A 16 4.14 -10.29 13.68
C VAL A 16 5.05 -11.51 13.73
N ARG A 17 4.51 -12.72 13.49
CA ARG A 17 5.32 -13.94 13.40
C ARG A 17 6.31 -13.89 12.24
N GLN A 18 5.91 -13.32 11.09
CA GLN A 18 6.81 -13.08 9.96
C GLN A 18 7.99 -12.19 10.37
N ALA A 19 7.73 -11.09 11.08
CA ALA A 19 8.75 -10.18 11.55
C ALA A 19 9.70 -10.84 12.57
N ILE A 20 9.16 -11.62 13.51
CA ILE A 20 9.96 -12.41 14.47
C ILE A 20 10.89 -13.36 13.72
N ALA A 21 10.38 -14.11 12.74
CA ALA A 21 11.18 -15.06 11.97
C ALA A 21 12.27 -14.34 11.15
N ALA A 22 11.91 -13.27 10.44
CA ALA A 22 12.87 -12.50 9.64
C ALA A 22 13.98 -11.89 10.50
N GLU A 23 13.64 -11.23 11.61
CA GLU A 23 14.61 -10.61 12.52
C GLU A 23 15.47 -11.66 13.24
N THR A 24 14.90 -12.82 13.59
CA THR A 24 15.66 -13.96 14.12
C THR A 24 16.70 -14.45 13.12
N LEU A 25 16.30 -14.67 11.87
CA LEU A 25 17.21 -15.14 10.82
C LEU A 25 18.34 -14.13 10.57
N GLN A 26 18.02 -12.83 10.52
CA GLN A 26 19.03 -11.78 10.38
C GLN A 26 20.06 -11.81 11.52
N ARG A 27 19.61 -11.95 12.78
CA ARG A 27 20.52 -12.04 13.95
C ARG A 27 21.37 -13.30 13.91
N LEU A 28 20.80 -14.45 13.55
CA LEU A 28 21.53 -15.73 13.47
C LEU A 28 22.59 -15.72 12.35
N VAL A 29 22.26 -15.15 11.19
CA VAL A 29 23.21 -15.02 10.06
C VAL A 29 24.35 -14.08 10.44
N ALA A 30 24.07 -12.96 11.09
CA ALA A 30 25.08 -12.02 11.57
C ALA A 30 26.00 -12.63 12.64
N ASP A 31 25.47 -13.49 13.52
CA ASP A 31 26.21 -14.21 14.55
C ASP A 31 27.04 -15.39 13.97
N GLY A 32 26.65 -15.93 12.82
CA GLY A 32 27.33 -17.06 12.16
C GLY A 32 27.17 -18.41 12.88
N ARG A 33 26.44 -18.47 13.99
CA ARG A 33 26.19 -19.67 14.81
C ARG A 33 24.73 -20.10 14.69
N VAL A 34 24.50 -21.19 13.96
CA VAL A 34 23.17 -21.74 13.72
C VAL A 34 23.09 -23.17 14.25
N HIS A 35 22.74 -23.31 15.53
CA HIS A 35 22.46 -24.60 16.17
C HIS A 35 21.19 -24.51 17.02
N PRO A 36 20.50 -25.63 17.30
CA PRO A 36 19.15 -25.62 17.88
C PRO A 36 18.98 -24.73 19.12
N SER A 37 19.86 -24.85 20.12
CA SER A 37 19.79 -24.06 21.34
C SER A 37 19.95 -22.55 21.11
N ARG A 38 20.78 -22.14 20.15
CA ARG A 38 20.96 -20.73 19.80
C ARG A 38 19.74 -20.18 19.07
N ILE A 39 19.13 -20.98 18.20
CA ILE A 39 17.90 -20.59 17.51
C ILE A 39 16.79 -20.30 18.54
N GLU A 40 16.59 -21.20 19.51
CA GLU A 40 15.57 -21.01 20.56
C GLU A 40 15.83 -19.75 21.41
N GLU A 41 17.09 -19.49 21.78
CA GLU A 41 17.49 -18.31 22.53
C GLU A 41 17.20 -17.02 21.74
N VAL A 42 17.63 -16.96 20.47
CA VAL A 42 17.45 -15.77 19.62
C VAL A 42 15.97 -15.54 19.32
N VAL A 43 15.19 -16.58 19.03
CA VAL A 43 13.73 -16.47 18.83
C VAL A 43 13.08 -15.90 20.09
N SER A 44 13.44 -16.40 21.27
CA SER A 44 12.88 -15.92 22.54
C SER A 44 13.20 -14.45 22.78
N GLN A 45 14.44 -14.02 22.50
CA GLN A 45 14.84 -12.63 22.63
C GLN A 45 14.12 -11.72 21.63
N VAL A 46 14.11 -12.09 20.34
CA VAL A 46 13.44 -11.32 19.29
C VAL A 46 11.94 -11.20 19.57
N THR A 47 11.31 -12.26 20.07
CA THR A 47 9.88 -12.23 20.44
C THR A 47 9.61 -11.20 21.53
N ARG A 48 10.49 -11.10 22.55
CA ARG A 48 10.38 -10.06 23.59
C ARG A 48 10.54 -8.67 23.00
N ASP A 49 11.60 -8.44 22.22
CA ASP A 49 11.88 -7.14 21.60
C ASP A 49 10.72 -6.68 20.70
N VAL A 50 10.14 -7.60 19.91
CA VAL A 50 8.99 -7.34 19.05
C VAL A 50 7.75 -6.97 19.87
N ASN A 51 7.46 -7.69 20.95
CA ASN A 51 6.32 -7.40 21.83
C ASN A 51 6.48 -6.05 22.55
N GLU A 52 7.70 -5.71 22.99
CA GLU A 52 7.99 -4.40 23.56
C GLU A 52 7.78 -3.29 22.53
N ARG A 53 8.20 -3.51 21.28
CA ARG A 53 7.95 -2.58 20.16
C ARG A 53 6.45 -2.40 19.90
N ILE A 54 5.67 -3.48 19.88
CA ILE A 54 4.19 -3.42 19.76
C ILE A 54 3.60 -2.55 20.86
N ALA A 55 3.97 -2.79 22.12
CA ALA A 55 3.45 -2.04 23.25
C ALA A 55 3.82 -0.56 23.15
N LYS A 56 5.08 -0.26 22.81
CA LYS A 56 5.58 1.11 22.67
C LYS A 56 4.86 1.86 21.54
N ASP A 57 4.74 1.25 20.36
CA ASP A 57 4.13 1.88 19.19
C ASP A 57 2.63 2.12 19.41
N GLY A 58 1.93 1.16 20.04
CA GLY A 58 0.53 1.33 20.40
C GLY A 58 0.31 2.50 21.38
N GLN A 59 1.15 2.60 22.42
CA GLN A 59 1.08 3.72 23.38
C GLN A 59 1.43 5.05 22.72
N ALA A 60 2.46 5.09 21.87
CA ALA A 60 2.83 6.28 21.12
C ALA A 60 1.68 6.75 20.22
N ALA A 61 1.01 5.84 19.50
CA ALA A 61 -0.11 6.15 18.64
C ALA A 61 -1.31 6.74 19.39
N VAL A 62 -1.63 6.19 20.58
CA VAL A 62 -2.71 6.71 21.44
C VAL A 62 -2.37 8.08 22.00
N LEU A 63 -1.10 8.29 22.38
CA LEU A 63 -0.62 9.59 22.85
C LEU A 63 -0.68 10.65 21.74
N GLU A 64 -0.19 10.31 20.55
CA GLU A 64 -0.19 11.18 19.37
C GLU A 64 -1.61 11.58 18.97
N THR A 65 -2.53 10.61 18.92
CA THR A 65 -3.95 10.87 18.63
C THR A 65 -4.71 11.45 19.82
N ASN A 66 -4.07 11.68 20.98
CA ASN A 66 -4.71 12.20 22.19
C ASN A 66 -6.05 11.49 22.51
N LEU A 67 -6.04 10.16 22.42
CA LEU A 67 -7.20 9.32 22.77
C LEU A 67 -7.08 8.83 24.21
N ARG A 68 -8.21 8.82 24.93
CA ARG A 68 -8.27 8.40 26.33
C ARG A 68 -9.23 7.23 26.51
N GLY A 69 -9.05 6.47 27.58
CA GLY A 69 -9.96 5.40 27.96
C GLY A 69 -10.04 4.23 26.96
N LEU A 70 -8.99 4.00 26.16
CA LEU A 70 -8.87 2.77 25.38
C LEU A 70 -8.42 1.64 26.29
N HIS A 71 -9.02 0.46 26.13
CA HIS A 71 -8.63 -0.72 26.88
C HIS A 71 -7.18 -1.13 26.50
N PRO A 72 -6.33 -1.57 27.44
CA PRO A 72 -4.92 -1.93 27.15
C PRO A 72 -4.77 -2.91 25.99
N LYS A 73 -5.68 -3.87 25.87
CA LYS A 73 -5.68 -4.83 24.76
C LYS A 73 -5.96 -4.19 23.40
N VAL A 74 -6.80 -3.15 23.35
CA VAL A 74 -7.04 -2.38 22.12
C VAL A 74 -5.77 -1.63 21.72
N ILE A 75 -5.09 -1.03 22.69
CA ILE A 75 -3.81 -0.31 22.47
C ILE A 75 -2.74 -1.27 21.93
N GLU A 76 -2.60 -2.44 22.55
CA GLU A 76 -1.68 -3.49 22.09
C GLU A 76 -2.02 -3.95 20.66
N THR A 77 -3.30 -4.20 20.36
CA THR A 77 -3.75 -4.62 19.02
C THR A 77 -3.49 -3.55 17.96
N MET A 78 -3.69 -2.26 18.28
CA MET A 78 -3.29 -1.16 17.40
C MET A 78 -1.78 -1.17 17.16
N GLY A 79 -0.95 -1.40 18.18
CA GLY A 79 0.50 -1.54 18.04
C GLY A 79 0.92 -2.66 17.08
N LYS A 80 0.16 -3.77 17.00
CA LYS A 80 0.45 -4.86 16.04
C LYS A 80 0.37 -4.39 14.59
N LEU A 81 -0.46 -3.39 14.29
CA LEU A 81 -0.58 -2.81 12.95
C LEU A 81 0.73 -2.15 12.47
N THR A 82 1.72 -1.90 13.33
CA THR A 82 3.08 -1.52 12.90
C THR A 82 3.69 -2.56 11.96
N PHE A 83 3.40 -3.84 12.14
CA PHE A 83 3.94 -4.91 11.29
C PHE A 83 3.10 -5.16 10.04
N ARG A 84 1.95 -4.50 9.93
CA ARG A 84 1.06 -4.71 8.81
C ARG A 84 1.20 -3.60 7.80
N THR A 85 1.29 -4.02 6.54
CA THR A 85 1.30 -3.13 5.39
C THR A 85 0.08 -3.44 4.54
N SER A 86 -0.64 -2.41 4.10
CA SER A 86 -1.76 -2.52 3.16
C SER A 86 -1.49 -1.56 1.99
N TYR A 87 -1.50 -2.09 0.77
CA TYR A 87 -1.14 -1.37 -0.45
C TYR A 87 0.24 -0.68 -0.39
N GLY A 88 1.17 -1.11 0.48
CA GLY A 88 2.47 -0.45 0.66
C GLY A 88 2.52 0.66 1.72
N GLN A 89 1.41 0.92 2.44
CA GLN A 89 1.39 1.78 3.63
C GLN A 89 1.38 0.97 4.92
N ASN A 90 2.10 1.46 5.92
CA ASN A 90 2.00 0.96 7.28
C ASN A 90 0.60 1.26 7.85
N VAL A 91 -0.11 0.23 8.32
CA VAL A 91 -1.52 0.38 8.73
C VAL A 91 -1.65 1.24 9.98
N LEU A 92 -0.76 1.12 10.98
CA LEU A 92 -0.84 1.96 12.19
C LEU A 92 -0.71 3.45 11.85
N LYS A 93 0.27 3.80 11.00
CA LYS A 93 0.46 5.19 10.55
C LYS A 93 -0.73 5.71 9.75
N HIS A 94 -1.31 4.86 8.90
CA HIS A 94 -2.53 5.17 8.16
C HIS A 94 -3.69 5.45 9.13
N SER A 95 -3.92 4.59 10.13
CA SER A 95 -4.97 4.79 11.12
C SER A 95 -4.81 6.08 11.93
N ILE A 96 -3.58 6.46 12.30
CA ILE A 96 -3.29 7.75 12.97
C ILE A 96 -3.68 8.92 12.07
N GLU A 97 -3.31 8.89 10.80
CA GLU A 97 -3.67 9.95 9.86
C GLU A 97 -5.19 10.04 9.65
N VAL A 98 -5.85 8.91 9.41
CA VAL A 98 -7.31 8.85 9.27
C VAL A 98 -7.99 9.42 10.52
N ALA A 99 -7.45 9.17 11.72
CA ALA A 99 -7.96 9.77 12.95
C ALA A 99 -7.95 11.31 12.90
N PHE A 100 -6.85 11.93 12.46
CA PHE A 100 -6.77 13.39 12.35
C PHE A 100 -7.65 13.96 11.24
N LEU A 101 -7.72 13.30 10.09
CA LEU A 101 -8.63 13.67 8.99
C LEU A 101 -10.09 13.62 9.44
N CYS A 102 -10.50 12.55 10.12
CA CYS A 102 -11.84 12.43 10.69
C CYS A 102 -12.17 13.56 11.65
N GLN A 103 -11.23 13.91 12.53
CA GLN A 103 -11.42 15.04 13.43
C GLN A 103 -11.66 16.34 12.65
N MET A 104 -10.77 16.67 11.71
CA MET A 104 -10.87 17.93 10.95
C MET A 104 -12.20 18.03 10.19
N ILE A 105 -12.63 16.94 9.55
CA ILE A 105 -13.91 16.90 8.83
C ILE A 105 -15.08 17.06 9.82
N ALA A 106 -15.05 16.36 10.95
CA ALA A 106 -16.13 16.44 11.94
C ALA A 106 -16.22 17.83 12.58
N ASP A 107 -15.09 18.44 12.95
CA ASP A 107 -15.03 19.78 13.54
C ASP A 107 -15.63 20.82 12.55
N GLU A 108 -15.30 20.74 11.26
CA GLU A 108 -15.83 21.64 10.22
C GLU A 108 -17.35 21.46 10.01
N LEU A 109 -17.87 20.26 10.25
CA LEU A 109 -19.30 19.97 10.17
C LEU A 109 -20.06 20.25 11.49
N GLY A 110 -19.38 20.77 12.52
CA GLY A 110 -19.98 21.02 13.83
C GLY A 110 -20.34 19.77 14.63
N LEU A 111 -19.65 18.65 14.36
CA LEU A 111 -19.80 17.37 15.06
C LEU A 111 -18.70 17.19 16.13
N ASP A 112 -18.77 16.11 16.93
CA ASP A 112 -17.73 15.82 17.93
C ASP A 112 -16.48 15.24 17.24
N GLY A 113 -15.48 16.10 17.02
CA GLY A 113 -14.20 15.70 16.43
C GLY A 113 -13.40 14.70 17.27
N THR A 114 -13.58 14.64 18.59
CA THR A 114 -12.91 13.63 19.43
C THR A 114 -13.51 12.25 19.19
N LEU A 115 -14.83 12.18 19.03
CA LEU A 115 -15.52 10.94 18.68
C LEU A 115 -15.13 10.46 17.26
N ALA A 116 -15.06 11.39 16.30
CA ALA A 116 -14.61 11.10 14.94
C ALA A 116 -13.15 10.60 14.90
N ARG A 117 -12.26 11.23 15.67
CA ARG A 117 -10.86 10.81 15.81
C ARG A 117 -10.75 9.39 16.32
N ARG A 118 -11.53 9.05 17.35
CA ARG A 118 -11.58 7.69 17.90
C ARG A 118 -12.06 6.67 16.86
N ALA A 119 -13.11 7.00 16.12
CA ALA A 119 -13.63 6.15 15.05
C ALA A 119 -12.59 5.93 13.94
N GLY A 120 -11.97 7.01 13.45
CA GLY A 120 -10.92 6.95 12.43
C GLY A 120 -9.68 6.18 12.88
N PHE A 121 -9.26 6.33 14.14
CA PHE A 121 -8.12 5.57 14.67
C PHE A 121 -8.39 4.05 14.72
N LEU A 122 -9.63 3.64 15.02
CA LEU A 122 -9.98 2.25 15.25
C LEU A 122 -10.53 1.53 14.01
N HIS A 123 -10.83 2.23 12.91
CA HIS A 123 -11.58 1.68 11.76
C HIS A 123 -10.97 0.38 11.21
N ASP A 124 -9.65 0.30 11.17
CA ASP A 124 -8.88 -0.78 10.56
C ASP A 124 -8.31 -1.78 11.58
N ILE A 125 -8.69 -1.68 12.87
CA ILE A 125 -8.14 -2.54 13.94
C ILE A 125 -8.30 -4.03 13.65
N GLY A 126 -9.37 -4.39 12.93
CA GLY A 126 -9.64 -5.72 12.41
C GLY A 126 -8.43 -6.37 11.76
N LYS A 127 -7.66 -5.59 10.98
CA LYS A 127 -6.48 -6.03 10.24
C LYS A 127 -5.37 -6.58 11.14
N ALA A 128 -5.41 -6.37 12.46
CA ALA A 128 -4.46 -7.02 13.36
C ALA A 128 -4.82 -8.51 13.66
N MET A 129 -5.99 -8.98 13.23
CA MET A 129 -6.64 -10.20 13.72
C MET A 129 -7.13 -11.17 12.62
N ASP A 130 -6.90 -10.86 11.33
CA ASP A 130 -7.46 -11.54 10.14
C ASP A 130 -7.19 -13.06 9.97
N HIS A 131 -6.67 -13.75 10.99
CA HIS A 131 -6.42 -15.19 10.96
C HIS A 131 -6.96 -15.97 12.16
N GLU A 132 -7.58 -15.31 13.15
CA GLU A 132 -8.17 -15.99 14.31
C GLU A 132 -9.69 -16.12 14.22
N MET A 133 -10.35 -15.40 13.30
CA MET A 133 -11.81 -15.25 13.26
C MET A 133 -12.35 -15.26 11.83
N GLU A 134 -13.52 -15.88 11.61
CA GLU A 134 -14.22 -15.85 10.33
C GLU A 134 -14.88 -14.47 10.10
N GLY A 135 -14.64 -13.86 8.94
CA GLY A 135 -15.26 -12.59 8.54
C GLY A 135 -14.27 -11.57 7.94
N GLY A 136 -14.80 -10.48 7.39
CA GLY A 136 -13.98 -9.33 6.97
C GLY A 136 -13.43 -8.56 8.17
N HIS A 137 -12.31 -7.85 7.98
CA HIS A 137 -11.71 -7.04 9.06
C HIS A 137 -12.68 -6.03 9.71
N PRO A 138 -13.69 -5.44 9.02
CA PRO A 138 -14.65 -4.55 9.68
C PRO A 138 -15.47 -5.27 10.75
N ALA A 139 -15.99 -6.46 10.43
CA ALA A 139 -16.80 -7.26 11.35
C ALA A 139 -15.96 -7.74 12.56
N ILE A 140 -14.75 -8.25 12.30
CA ILE A 140 -13.80 -8.68 13.33
C ILE A 140 -13.45 -7.51 14.26
N GLY A 141 -13.20 -6.33 13.69
CA GLY A 141 -12.91 -5.11 14.44
C GLY A 141 -14.04 -4.72 15.38
N VAL A 142 -15.30 -4.74 14.90
CA VAL A 142 -16.48 -4.44 15.73
C VAL A 142 -16.62 -5.42 16.89
N GLU A 143 -16.50 -6.72 16.64
CA GLU A 143 -16.62 -7.74 17.69
C GLU A 143 -15.53 -7.57 18.75
N PHE A 144 -14.28 -7.38 18.31
CA PHE A 144 -13.14 -7.15 19.19
C PHE A 144 -13.35 -5.91 20.06
N LEU A 145 -13.75 -4.78 19.47
CA LEU A 145 -13.95 -3.54 20.21
C LEU A 145 -15.09 -3.67 21.24
N ARG A 146 -16.20 -4.31 20.89
CA ARG A 146 -17.29 -4.61 21.84
C ARG A 146 -16.81 -5.46 23.00
N LYS A 147 -16.05 -6.52 22.71
CA LYS A 147 -15.48 -7.42 23.74
C LYS A 147 -14.59 -6.68 24.73
N TYR A 148 -13.86 -5.66 24.28
CA TYR A 148 -12.97 -4.84 25.12
C TYR A 148 -13.59 -3.51 25.57
N GLY A 149 -14.92 -3.41 25.55
CA GLY A 149 -15.66 -2.36 26.24
C GLY A 149 -15.89 -1.07 25.46
N GLU A 150 -15.70 -1.06 24.14
CA GLU A 150 -16.18 0.04 23.30
C GLU A 150 -17.71 0.01 23.26
N LYS A 151 -18.34 1.13 23.69
CA LYS A 151 -19.79 1.26 23.82
C LYS A 151 -20.39 2.27 22.86
N SER A 152 -19.56 3.05 22.17
CA SER A 152 -20.05 4.06 21.25
C SER A 152 -20.55 3.40 19.97
N GLU A 153 -21.86 3.43 19.76
CA GLU A 153 -22.47 2.96 18.51
C GLU A 153 -21.96 3.74 17.29
N ALA A 154 -21.56 5.01 17.44
CA ALA A 154 -20.92 5.77 16.38
C ALA A 154 -19.56 5.18 15.97
N VAL A 155 -18.73 4.82 16.95
CA VAL A 155 -17.42 4.18 16.70
C VAL A 155 -17.62 2.80 16.08
N LEU A 156 -18.51 1.99 16.66
CA LEU A 156 -18.77 0.63 16.19
C LEU A 156 -19.39 0.61 14.78
N ASN A 157 -20.34 1.51 14.48
CA ASN A 157 -20.91 1.62 13.14
C ASN A 157 -19.87 2.10 12.12
N ALA A 158 -19.00 3.05 12.48
CA ALA A 158 -17.95 3.49 11.59
C ALA A 158 -16.93 2.38 11.30
N VAL A 159 -16.49 1.64 12.33
CA VAL A 159 -15.59 0.49 12.17
C VAL A 159 -16.24 -0.61 11.32
N GLY A 160 -17.51 -0.93 11.54
CA GLY A 160 -18.20 -1.96 10.76
C GLY A 160 -18.59 -1.53 9.34
N GLY A 161 -18.86 -0.25 9.13
CA GLY A 161 -19.49 0.27 7.92
C GLY A 161 -18.57 1.09 7.00
N HIS A 162 -17.31 1.31 7.34
CA HIS A 162 -16.42 2.16 6.53
C HIS A 162 -16.20 1.65 5.09
N HIS A 163 -16.38 0.35 4.84
CA HIS A 163 -16.36 -0.27 3.50
C HIS A 163 -17.72 -0.29 2.79
N GLY A 164 -18.80 0.14 3.46
CA GLY A 164 -20.17 0.05 2.94
C GLY A 164 -20.85 -1.31 3.18
N ASP A 165 -20.24 -2.20 3.97
CA ASP A 165 -20.77 -3.55 4.26
C ASP A 165 -22.05 -3.53 5.09
N ILE A 166 -22.24 -2.48 5.90
CA ILE A 166 -23.45 -2.23 6.68
C ILE A 166 -23.92 -0.78 6.49
N PRO A 167 -25.22 -0.48 6.69
CA PRO A 167 -25.72 0.88 6.59
C PRO A 167 -25.01 1.84 7.56
N ALA A 168 -24.68 3.03 7.07
CA ALA A 168 -24.25 4.14 7.92
C ALA A 168 -25.45 4.64 8.73
N THR A 169 -25.40 4.45 10.06
CA THR A 169 -26.46 4.89 10.99
C THR A 169 -26.08 6.17 11.73
N THR A 170 -24.84 6.62 11.60
CA THR A 170 -24.32 7.86 12.19
C THR A 170 -23.54 8.66 11.15
N PRO A 171 -23.39 9.99 11.31
CA PRO A 171 -22.60 10.80 10.39
C PRO A 171 -21.09 10.48 10.43
N TYR A 172 -20.62 9.75 11.45
CA TYR A 172 -19.19 9.41 11.59
C TYR A 172 -18.73 8.35 10.60
N THR A 173 -19.61 7.45 10.16
CA THR A 173 -19.28 6.41 9.17
C THR A 173 -18.87 6.99 7.82
N PRO A 174 -19.66 7.88 7.17
CA PRO A 174 -19.22 8.51 5.92
C PRO A 174 -18.00 9.43 6.12
N ILE A 175 -17.80 10.01 7.30
CA ILE A 175 -16.59 10.77 7.63
C ILE A 175 -15.36 9.85 7.62
N VAL A 176 -15.43 8.68 8.26
CA VAL A 176 -14.34 7.69 8.26
C VAL A 176 -14.08 7.18 6.85
N THR A 177 -15.11 6.84 6.07
CA THR A 177 -14.96 6.42 4.67
C THR A 177 -14.27 7.50 3.82
N ALA A 178 -14.65 8.77 3.98
CA ALA A 178 -14.03 9.88 3.27
C ALA A 178 -12.55 10.06 3.69
N ALA A 179 -12.26 10.03 5.00
CA ALA A 179 -10.92 10.18 5.52
C ALA A 179 -9.98 9.04 5.10
N ASP A 180 -10.47 7.79 5.11
CA ASP A 180 -9.75 6.61 4.61
C ASP A 180 -9.40 6.77 3.12
N ALA A 181 -10.39 7.14 2.30
CA ALA A 181 -10.20 7.39 0.87
C ALA A 181 -9.16 8.50 0.62
N ILE A 182 -9.20 9.60 1.38
CA ILE A 182 -8.22 10.69 1.28
C ILE A 182 -6.82 10.20 1.65
N SER A 183 -6.68 9.47 2.76
CA SER A 183 -5.39 8.91 3.21
C SER A 183 -4.77 7.98 2.16
N GLY A 184 -5.60 7.11 1.55
CA GLY A 184 -5.19 6.14 0.55
C GLY A 184 -4.94 6.72 -0.85
N ALA A 185 -5.50 7.88 -1.18
CA ALA A 185 -5.35 8.54 -2.49
C ALA A 185 -4.08 9.41 -2.60
N ARG A 186 -3.31 9.60 -1.52
CA ARG A 186 -2.12 10.45 -1.54
C ARG A 186 -1.06 9.93 -2.51
N PRO A 187 -0.43 10.78 -3.33
CA PRO A 187 0.70 10.37 -4.17
C PRO A 187 1.80 9.71 -3.35
N GLY A 188 2.21 8.50 -3.72
CA GLY A 188 3.21 7.71 -3.00
C GLY A 188 2.70 6.89 -1.81
N ALA A 189 1.41 6.99 -1.44
CA ALA A 189 0.78 6.12 -0.45
C ALA A 189 0.86 4.65 -0.86
N ARG A 190 0.40 4.32 -2.07
CA ARG A 190 0.33 2.94 -2.51
C ARG A 190 1.64 2.44 -3.13
N ARG A 191 2.63 2.08 -2.31
CA ARG A 191 3.98 1.69 -2.75
C ARG A 191 4.06 0.40 -3.59
N GLU A 192 3.12 -0.53 -3.43
CA GLU A 192 3.03 -1.71 -4.32
C GLU A 192 2.87 -1.33 -5.80
N SER A 193 2.46 -0.08 -6.10
CA SER A 193 2.35 0.40 -7.46
C SER A 193 3.68 0.78 -8.12
N MET A 194 4.76 1.14 -7.42
CA MET A 194 5.94 1.70 -8.11
C MET A 194 6.65 0.69 -8.99
N GLU A 195 6.94 -0.52 -8.51
CA GLU A 195 7.58 -1.55 -9.33
C GLU A 195 6.66 -2.04 -10.45
N LEU A 196 5.37 -2.26 -10.17
CA LEU A 196 4.40 -2.65 -11.19
C LEU A 196 4.19 -1.53 -12.21
N TYR A 197 4.22 -0.28 -11.79
CA TYR A 197 4.13 0.90 -12.65
C TYR A 197 5.38 1.02 -13.53
N VAL A 198 6.58 0.85 -12.97
CA VAL A 198 7.83 0.83 -13.75
C VAL A 198 7.81 -0.32 -14.74
N LYS A 199 7.45 -1.55 -14.32
CA LYS A 199 7.30 -2.70 -15.22
C LYS A 199 6.28 -2.43 -16.32
N ARG A 200 5.17 -1.77 -16.00
CA ARG A 200 4.13 -1.40 -16.97
C ARG A 200 4.63 -0.36 -17.96
N LEU A 201 5.37 0.67 -17.52
CA LEU A 201 5.98 1.64 -18.44
C LEU A 201 7.02 0.95 -19.33
N GLN A 202 7.87 0.09 -18.76
CA GLN A 202 8.84 -0.70 -19.52
C GLN A 202 8.19 -1.63 -20.53
N GLN A 203 7.06 -2.25 -20.18
CA GLN A 203 6.29 -3.08 -21.11
C GLN A 203 5.71 -2.24 -22.25
N LEU A 204 5.14 -1.06 -21.95
CA LEU A 204 4.61 -0.14 -22.96
C LEU A 204 5.71 0.35 -23.93
N GLU A 205 6.88 0.71 -23.39
CA GLU A 205 8.06 1.05 -24.20
C GLU A 205 8.57 -0.14 -25.01
N GLY A 206 8.55 -1.33 -24.41
CA GLY A 206 8.98 -2.58 -25.05
C GLY A 206 8.11 -2.97 -26.23
N ILE A 207 6.78 -2.78 -26.13
CA ILE A 207 5.85 -2.98 -27.25
C ILE A 207 6.24 -2.07 -28.42
N ALA A 208 6.50 -0.79 -28.18
CA ALA A 208 6.90 0.12 -29.26
C ALA A 208 8.27 -0.22 -29.86
N ARG A 209 9.27 -0.56 -29.03
CA ARG A 209 10.65 -0.84 -29.48
C ARG A 209 10.81 -2.10 -30.35
N LYS A 210 9.85 -3.03 -30.33
CA LYS A 210 9.94 -4.26 -31.15
C LYS A 210 9.64 -4.04 -32.62
N HIS A 211 9.04 -2.89 -32.98
CA HIS A 211 8.75 -2.56 -34.36
C HIS A 211 10.00 -2.10 -35.12
N ARG A 212 10.01 -2.37 -36.42
CA ARG A 212 11.14 -2.06 -37.29
C ARG A 212 11.35 -0.53 -37.38
N PHE A 213 12.61 -0.11 -37.45
CA PHE A 213 13.02 1.31 -37.59
C PHE A 213 12.67 2.24 -36.41
N VAL A 214 12.21 1.71 -35.28
CA VAL A 214 12.09 2.46 -34.03
C VAL A 214 13.48 2.55 -33.38
N ASP A 215 14.00 3.77 -33.25
CA ASP A 215 15.27 4.01 -32.58
C ASP A 215 15.07 4.16 -31.06
N GLU A 216 14.04 4.91 -30.66
CA GLU A 216 13.72 5.19 -29.26
C GLU A 216 12.20 5.16 -29.01
N ALA A 217 11.79 4.73 -27.83
CA ALA A 217 10.41 4.87 -27.37
C ALA A 217 10.38 5.20 -25.88
N TYR A 218 9.48 6.11 -25.51
CA TYR A 218 9.32 6.65 -24.17
C TYR A 218 7.85 6.67 -23.76
N ALA A 219 7.54 6.09 -22.61
CA ALA A 219 6.23 6.24 -21.99
C ALA A 219 6.21 7.54 -21.16
N ILE A 220 5.40 8.50 -21.58
CA ILE A 220 5.29 9.82 -20.96
C ILE A 220 3.88 10.05 -20.39
N GLN A 221 3.66 11.19 -19.72
CA GLN A 221 2.37 11.53 -19.09
C GLN A 221 1.82 10.41 -18.19
N ALA A 222 2.68 9.89 -17.33
CA ALA A 222 2.36 8.76 -16.45
C ALA A 222 1.84 7.50 -17.16
N GLY A 223 2.34 7.24 -18.37
CA GLY A 223 1.96 6.07 -19.18
C GLY A 223 0.63 6.23 -19.93
N ARG A 224 0.16 7.47 -20.13
CA ARG A 224 -0.99 7.80 -20.99
C ARG A 224 -0.60 8.19 -22.42
N GLU A 225 0.69 8.42 -22.66
CA GLU A 225 1.21 8.61 -24.02
C GLU A 225 2.48 7.77 -24.18
N VAL A 226 2.62 7.11 -25.32
CA VAL A 226 3.89 6.53 -25.77
C VAL A 226 4.38 7.33 -26.97
N ARG A 227 5.60 7.86 -26.85
CA ARG A 227 6.26 8.63 -27.90
C ARG A 227 7.35 7.78 -28.53
N VAL A 228 7.24 7.59 -29.83
CA VAL A 228 8.07 6.68 -30.61
C VAL A 228 8.85 7.50 -31.61
N VAL A 229 10.16 7.31 -31.67
CA VAL A 229 11.07 8.01 -32.58
C VAL A 229 11.55 7.03 -33.63
N VAL A 230 11.35 7.39 -34.90
CA VAL A 230 11.80 6.60 -36.05
C VAL A 230 12.81 7.37 -36.89
N ASP A 231 13.80 6.65 -37.41
CA ASP A 231 14.84 7.20 -38.29
C ASP A 231 14.23 7.73 -39.60
N ALA A 232 14.33 9.03 -39.83
CA ALA A 232 13.79 9.67 -41.03
C ALA A 232 14.41 9.19 -42.35
N LYS A 233 15.59 8.54 -42.32
CA LYS A 233 16.24 7.97 -43.50
C LYS A 233 15.71 6.58 -43.84
N LYS A 234 15.12 5.86 -42.88
CA LYS A 234 14.66 4.47 -43.03
C LYS A 234 13.14 4.35 -43.10
N ALA A 235 12.43 5.28 -42.48
CA ALA A 235 10.98 5.39 -42.49
C ALA A 235 10.52 6.59 -43.32
N ASP A 236 9.46 6.42 -44.09
CA ASP A 236 8.73 7.52 -44.72
C ASP A 236 7.50 7.90 -43.89
N ASP A 237 6.78 8.93 -44.33
CA ASP A 237 5.61 9.42 -43.60
C ASP A 237 4.49 8.37 -43.56
N ALA A 238 4.30 7.59 -44.64
CA ALA A 238 3.32 6.52 -44.70
C ALA A 238 3.60 5.43 -43.64
N TYR A 239 4.87 5.04 -43.50
CA TYR A 239 5.30 4.11 -42.46
C TYR A 239 5.06 4.65 -41.06
N ALA A 240 5.32 5.94 -40.81
CA ALA A 240 5.08 6.57 -39.51
C ALA A 240 3.60 6.55 -39.09
N PHE A 241 2.67 6.72 -40.04
CA PHE A 241 1.24 6.56 -39.76
C PHE A 241 0.85 5.09 -39.51
N GLN A 242 1.40 4.17 -40.31
CA GLN A 242 1.12 2.73 -40.17
C GLN A 242 1.56 2.22 -38.79
N ILE A 243 2.80 2.49 -38.39
CA ILE A 243 3.36 1.99 -37.12
C ILE A 243 2.66 2.58 -35.90
N ALA A 244 2.18 3.84 -35.97
CA ALA A 244 1.37 4.43 -34.90
C ALA A 244 0.10 3.61 -34.63
N GLN A 245 -0.58 3.14 -35.69
CA GLN A 245 -1.78 2.32 -35.57
C GLN A 245 -1.47 0.89 -35.11
N GLU A 246 -0.37 0.30 -35.58
CA GLU A 246 0.05 -1.04 -35.18
C GLU A 246 0.39 -1.09 -33.68
N ILE A 247 1.19 -0.13 -33.19
CA ILE A 247 1.54 -0.02 -31.77
C ILE A 247 0.28 0.16 -30.92
N ALA A 248 -0.67 1.01 -31.33
CA ALA A 248 -1.91 1.23 -30.60
C ALA A 248 -2.73 -0.07 -30.44
N LYS A 249 -2.88 -0.84 -31.52
CA LYS A 249 -3.59 -2.14 -31.49
C LYS A 249 -2.89 -3.17 -30.62
N GLU A 250 -1.56 -3.17 -30.62
CA GLU A 250 -0.79 -4.14 -29.86
C GLU A 250 -0.79 -3.83 -28.37
N VAL A 251 -0.72 -2.54 -28.00
CA VAL A 251 -0.93 -2.06 -26.63
C VAL A 251 -2.33 -2.45 -26.13
N GLU A 252 -3.37 -2.28 -26.94
CA GLU A 252 -4.75 -2.70 -26.60
C GLU A 252 -4.86 -4.21 -26.35
N LYS A 253 -4.10 -5.02 -27.10
CA LYS A 253 -4.14 -6.49 -27.00
C LYS A 253 -3.32 -7.05 -25.84
N GLU A 254 -2.11 -6.52 -25.62
CA GLU A 254 -1.13 -7.10 -24.69
C GLU A 254 -1.21 -6.52 -23.27
N MET A 255 -1.91 -5.40 -23.08
CA MET A 255 -1.91 -4.69 -21.81
C MET A 255 -3.30 -4.19 -21.43
N THR A 256 -3.62 -4.27 -20.13
CA THR A 256 -4.85 -3.70 -19.57
C THR A 256 -4.58 -2.32 -19.01
N PHE A 257 -5.33 -1.32 -19.47
CA PHE A 257 -5.15 0.08 -19.11
C PHE A 257 -6.47 0.76 -18.73
N PRO A 258 -6.50 1.53 -17.62
CA PRO A 258 -7.65 2.38 -17.32
C PRO A 258 -7.59 3.64 -18.18
N GLY A 259 -8.47 3.71 -19.19
CA GLY A 259 -8.58 4.84 -20.12
C GLY A 259 -7.73 4.68 -21.38
N GLU A 260 -7.66 5.75 -22.16
CA GLU A 260 -7.00 5.75 -23.47
C GLU A 260 -5.49 5.99 -23.37
N ILE A 261 -4.73 5.36 -24.27
CA ILE A 261 -3.31 5.64 -24.49
C ILE A 261 -3.15 6.30 -25.85
N LYS A 262 -2.47 7.43 -25.86
CA LYS A 262 -2.08 8.11 -27.09
C LYS A 262 -0.75 7.55 -27.61
N VAL A 263 -0.71 7.17 -28.87
CA VAL A 263 0.54 6.81 -29.57
C VAL A 263 0.95 7.98 -30.47
N THR A 264 2.14 8.53 -30.23
CA THR A 264 2.72 9.60 -31.05
C THR A 264 3.99 9.09 -31.70
N VAL A 265 4.03 9.04 -33.03
CA VAL A 265 5.25 8.70 -33.80
C VAL A 265 5.88 9.97 -34.34
N LEU A 266 7.17 10.14 -34.10
CA LEU A 266 7.98 11.26 -34.55
C LEU A 266 9.04 10.74 -35.51
N ARG A 267 9.07 11.31 -36.71
CA ARG A 267 10.13 11.06 -37.69
C ARG A 267 11.22 12.09 -37.50
N GLU A 268 12.40 11.66 -37.03
CA GLU A 268 13.45 12.58 -36.57
C GLU A 268 14.67 12.56 -37.51
N VAL A 269 15.20 13.76 -37.80
CA VAL A 269 16.54 13.97 -38.36
C VAL A 269 17.38 14.64 -37.28
N ARG A 270 18.40 13.93 -36.77
CA ARG A 270 19.36 14.52 -35.83
C ARG A 270 20.55 15.11 -36.59
N ALA A 271 20.83 16.39 -36.33
CA ALA A 271 22.01 17.09 -36.82
C ALA A 271 22.71 17.76 -35.65
N GLU A 272 23.96 17.36 -35.39
CA GLU A 272 24.74 17.78 -34.23
C GLU A 272 26.03 18.47 -34.69
N ALA A 273 26.40 19.57 -34.02
CA ALA A 273 27.67 20.26 -34.21
C ALA A 273 28.24 20.63 -32.84
N THR A 274 29.55 20.46 -32.66
CA THR A 274 30.24 20.81 -31.42
C THR A 274 31.05 22.07 -31.62
N ALA A 275 30.79 23.10 -30.83
CA ALA A 275 31.66 24.26 -30.70
C ALA A 275 32.79 23.94 -29.72
N ARG A 276 34.00 24.44 -29.99
CA ARG A 276 35.12 24.44 -29.03
C ARG A 276 35.39 25.87 -28.60
#